data_AF-A0AAU3FM25-F1
#
_entry.id   AF-A0AAU3FM25-F1
#
_cell.length_a   1.000
_cell.length_b   1.000
_cell.length_c   1.000
_cell.angle_alpha   90.00
_cell.angle_beta   90.00
_cell.angle_gamma   90.00
#
_symmetry.space_group_name_H-M   'P 1'
#
loop_
_entity.id
_entity.type
_entity.pdbx_description
1 polymer ?
#
loop_
_entity_poly.entity_id
_entity_poly.type
_entity_poly.pdbx_seq_one_letter_code
_entity_poly.pdbx_strand_id
1 'polypeptide(L)'
;MRPSSPRLATSLAAGVLLAPLAGVAASAAPVVPRHAVVVCQTASFYDNYDSAGGPSGLKRTLTYGNKIGHTPGAHPVYNGWAAAFDFGPNDWGYLRIECVGGYDSW
;
A
#
# COMPACT_ATOMS: atom_id res chain seq x y z
N MET A 1 -23.37 53.78 -58.03
CA MET A 1 -23.66 53.05 -56.79
C MET A 1 -23.97 51.60 -57.15
N ARG A 2 -23.10 50.66 -56.76
CA ARG A 2 -23.23 49.21 -57.05
C ARG A 2 -23.29 48.45 -55.71
N PRO A 3 -24.00 47.31 -55.67
CA PRO A 3 -24.59 46.75 -54.47
C PRO A 3 -23.60 45.96 -53.61
N SER A 4 -23.91 45.96 -52.32
CA SER A 4 -23.27 45.21 -51.24
C SER A 4 -23.72 43.74 -51.24
N SER A 5 -22.77 42.80 -51.20
CA SER A 5 -22.89 41.44 -50.61
C SER A 5 -21.64 40.60 -50.94
N PRO A 6 -21.35 39.48 -50.24
CA PRO A 6 -21.89 38.99 -48.97
C PRO A 6 -20.78 38.71 -47.92
N ARG A 7 -21.19 38.57 -46.66
CA ARG A 7 -20.40 37.95 -45.58
C ARG A 7 -20.33 36.44 -45.82
N LEU A 8 -19.13 35.86 -45.85
CA LEU A 8 -18.85 34.44 -45.59
C LEU A 8 -17.41 34.37 -45.04
N ALA A 9 -17.23 34.09 -43.76
CA ALA A 9 -17.22 32.76 -43.13
C ALA A 9 -15.84 32.12 -43.23
N THR A 10 -15.14 31.99 -42.10
CA THR A 10 -14.57 30.72 -41.63
C THR A 10 -13.93 30.89 -40.26
N SER A 11 -14.71 30.56 -39.23
CA SER A 11 -14.17 30.27 -37.90
C SER A 11 -13.42 28.94 -37.99
N LEU A 12 -12.09 28.95 -38.05
CA LEU A 12 -11.30 27.74 -37.82
C LEU A 12 -11.38 27.39 -36.34
N ALA A 13 -12.37 26.57 -35.99
CA ALA A 13 -12.37 25.84 -34.73
C ALA A 13 -11.24 24.80 -34.80
N ALA A 14 -10.10 25.13 -34.18
CA ALA A 14 -9.08 24.13 -33.87
C ALA A 14 -9.65 23.18 -32.81
N GLY A 15 -10.34 22.15 -33.26
CA GLY A 15 -10.77 21.03 -32.43
C GLY A 15 -9.53 20.27 -31.97
N VAL A 16 -9.02 20.63 -30.79
CA VAL A 16 -8.08 19.79 -30.05
C VAL A 16 -8.82 18.49 -29.76
N LEU A 17 -8.39 17.41 -30.43
CA LEU A 17 -8.79 16.04 -30.10
C LEU A 17 -8.35 15.75 -28.67
N LEU A 18 -9.21 16.03 -27.70
CA LEU A 18 -9.12 15.48 -26.35
C LEU A 18 -9.40 13.98 -26.48
N ALA A 19 -8.37 13.21 -26.83
CA ALA A 19 -8.41 11.77 -26.63
C ALA A 19 -8.67 11.54 -25.13
N PRO A 20 -9.77 10.89 -24.73
CA PRO A 20 -9.93 10.53 -23.33
C PRO A 20 -8.85 9.49 -23.05
N LEU A 21 -7.83 9.89 -22.29
CA LEU A 21 -7.02 8.95 -21.52
C LEU A 21 -8.00 8.25 -20.58
N ALA A 22 -8.63 7.18 -21.06
CA ALA A 22 -9.36 6.23 -20.25
C ALA A 22 -8.31 5.59 -19.33
N GLY A 23 -8.01 6.26 -18.22
CA GLY A 23 -7.13 5.76 -17.19
C GLY A 23 -7.74 4.48 -16.67
N VAL A 24 -7.15 3.35 -17.03
CA VAL A 24 -7.46 2.09 -16.35
C VAL A 24 -7.06 2.32 -14.90
N ALA A 25 -7.98 2.12 -13.96
CA ALA A 25 -7.62 2.18 -12.55
C ALA A 25 -6.52 1.14 -12.31
N ALA A 26 -5.36 1.58 -11.81
CA ALA A 26 -4.32 0.65 -11.41
C ALA A 26 -4.84 -0.16 -10.21
N SER A 27 -5.11 -1.44 -10.44
CA SER A 27 -5.44 -2.39 -9.39
C SER A 27 -4.21 -3.28 -9.17
N ALA A 28 -3.66 -3.25 -7.97
CA ALA A 28 -2.70 -4.25 -7.53
C ALA A 28 -3.47 -5.46 -7.00
N ALA A 29 -3.09 -6.66 -7.44
CA ALA A 29 -3.63 -7.87 -6.84
C ALA A 29 -3.27 -7.92 -5.35
N PRO A 30 -4.18 -8.39 -4.46
CA PRO A 30 -3.84 -8.60 -3.07
C PRO A 30 -2.62 -9.51 -2.95
N VAL A 31 -1.58 -9.04 -2.27
CA VAL A 31 -0.39 -9.85 -2.01
C VAL A 31 -0.66 -10.68 -0.77
N VAL A 32 -0.64 -12.00 -0.94
CA VAL A 32 -0.73 -12.92 0.20
C VAL A 32 0.55 -12.77 1.05
N PRO A 33 0.43 -12.67 2.38
CA PRO A 33 1.59 -12.60 3.25
C PRO A 33 2.48 -13.83 3.08
N ARG A 34 3.76 -13.61 2.76
CA ARG A 34 4.77 -14.68 2.83
C ARG A 34 4.94 -15.12 4.28
N HIS A 35 5.04 -16.43 4.48
CA HIS A 35 5.26 -16.99 5.80
C HIS A 35 6.63 -16.61 6.35
N ALA A 36 6.62 -16.16 7.59
CA ALA A 36 7.77 -15.79 8.39
C ALA A 36 7.54 -16.21 9.84
N VAL A 37 8.55 -15.97 10.68
CA VAL A 37 8.48 -16.17 12.12
C VAL A 37 9.05 -14.97 12.86
N VAL A 38 8.64 -14.82 14.12
CA VAL A 38 9.29 -13.91 15.05
C VAL A 38 10.67 -14.47 15.42
N VAL A 39 11.75 -13.75 15.13
CA VAL A 39 13.13 -14.17 15.41
C VAL A 39 13.71 -13.56 16.69
N CYS A 40 13.06 -12.55 17.24
CA CYS A 40 13.37 -12.02 18.57
C CYS A 40 12.83 -12.95 19.67
N GLN A 41 13.41 -12.91 20.86
CA GLN A 41 12.85 -13.61 22.03
C GLN A 41 11.46 -13.11 22.38
N THR A 42 11.26 -11.79 22.30
CA THR A 42 9.97 -11.12 22.46
C THR A 42 9.84 -9.98 21.45
N ALA A 43 8.62 -9.71 21.01
CA ALA A 43 8.29 -8.61 20.12
C ALA A 43 6.89 -8.06 20.45
N SER A 44 6.80 -6.76 20.75
CA SER A 44 5.50 -6.10 20.93
C SER A 44 4.77 -5.98 19.60
N PHE A 45 3.49 -6.35 19.58
CA PHE A 45 2.62 -6.32 18.40
C PHE A 45 1.47 -5.34 18.61
N TYR A 46 1.41 -4.31 17.76
CA TYR A 46 0.51 -3.17 17.87
C TYR A 46 -0.56 -3.18 16.78
N ASP A 47 -1.71 -2.58 17.05
CA ASP A 47 -2.83 -2.55 16.12
C ASP A 47 -2.64 -1.58 14.96
N ASN A 48 -2.02 -0.44 15.23
CA ASN A 48 -1.85 0.58 14.23
C ASN A 48 -0.49 1.26 14.32
N TYR A 49 -0.10 1.91 13.22
CA TYR A 49 1.06 2.78 13.14
C TYR A 49 0.66 4.14 12.55
N ASP A 50 0.97 5.21 13.27
CA ASP A 50 0.82 6.58 12.80
C ASP A 50 2.21 7.16 12.44
N SER A 51 2.31 7.87 11.32
CA SER A 51 3.62 8.39 10.86
C SER A 51 4.19 9.50 11.74
N ALA A 52 3.35 10.19 12.52
CA ALA A 52 3.79 11.21 13.47
C ALA A 52 4.01 10.66 14.89
N GLY A 53 3.19 9.69 15.32
CA GLY A 53 3.18 9.15 16.69
C GLY A 53 3.83 7.78 16.88
N GLY A 54 4.08 7.04 15.80
CA GLY A 54 4.60 5.67 15.86
C GLY A 54 3.52 4.61 16.12
N PRO A 55 3.88 3.43 16.66
CA PRO A 55 2.94 2.35 16.92
C PRO A 55 1.98 2.69 18.07
N SER A 56 0.74 2.22 17.99
CA SER A 56 -0.29 2.43 19.01
C SER A 56 -1.20 1.22 19.16
N GLY A 57 -1.87 1.11 20.31
CA GLY A 57 -2.77 -0.01 20.61
C GLY A 57 -2.02 -1.33 20.72
N LEU A 58 -1.21 -1.49 21.78
CA LEU A 58 -0.52 -2.77 22.04
C LEU A 58 -1.56 -3.89 22.15
N LYS A 59 -1.49 -4.88 21.25
CA LYS A 59 -2.39 -6.03 21.24
C LYS A 59 -1.86 -7.15 22.11
N ARG A 60 -0.58 -7.48 21.93
CA ARG A 60 0.10 -8.57 22.64
C ARG A 60 1.62 -8.51 22.47
N THR A 61 2.30 -9.39 23.19
CA THR A 61 3.70 -9.71 22.94
C THR A 61 3.77 -11.06 22.23
N LEU A 62 4.46 -11.08 21.09
CA LEU A 62 4.83 -12.30 20.39
C LEU A 62 6.18 -12.79 20.90
N THR A 63 6.38 -14.09 20.88
CA THR A 63 7.61 -14.76 21.29
C THR A 63 8.31 -15.40 20.10
N TYR A 64 9.58 -15.77 20.28
CA TYR A 64 10.35 -16.47 19.27
C TYR A 64 9.57 -17.64 18.67
N GLY A 65 9.57 -17.75 17.34
CA GLY A 65 8.91 -18.81 16.61
C GLY A 65 7.40 -18.60 16.40
N ASN A 66 6.78 -17.54 16.94
CA ASN A 66 5.40 -17.20 16.57
C ASN A 66 5.30 -17.01 15.05
N LYS A 67 4.27 -17.62 14.46
CA LYS A 67 4.06 -17.67 13.03
C LYS A 67 3.42 -16.37 12.55
N ILE A 68 4.12 -15.64 11.68
CA ILE A 68 3.67 -14.35 11.16
C ILE A 68 3.80 -14.29 9.63
N GLY A 69 3.17 -13.29 9.02
CA GLY A 69 3.20 -13.04 7.60
C GLY A 69 3.70 -11.65 7.28
N HIS A 70 4.73 -11.54 6.46
CA HIS A 70 5.21 -10.26 5.93
C HIS A 70 5.80 -10.48 4.54
N THR A 71 5.44 -9.66 3.54
CA THR A 71 6.03 -9.77 2.21
C THR A 71 6.95 -8.58 1.95
N PRO A 72 8.29 -8.75 1.97
CA PRO A 72 9.23 -7.66 1.70
C PRO A 72 8.93 -6.98 0.37
N GLY A 73 8.92 -5.65 0.37
CA GLY A 73 8.61 -4.83 -0.81
C GLY A 73 7.12 -4.70 -1.15
N ALA A 74 6.24 -5.48 -0.53
CA ALA A 74 4.79 -5.38 -0.70
C ALA A 74 4.08 -4.84 0.54
N HIS A 75 4.51 -5.27 1.74
CA HIS A 75 3.94 -4.79 2.98
C HIS A 75 4.75 -3.60 3.52
N PRO A 76 4.09 -2.58 4.08
CA PRO A 76 4.76 -1.37 4.51
C PRO A 76 5.68 -1.64 5.69
N VAL A 77 6.78 -0.88 5.71
CA VAL A 77 7.69 -0.74 6.85
C VAL A 77 7.85 0.74 7.12
N TYR A 78 7.43 1.20 8.30
CA TYR A 78 7.49 2.60 8.70
C TYR A 78 8.43 2.77 9.87
N ASN A 79 9.55 3.47 9.66
CA ASN A 79 10.53 3.76 10.72
C ASN A 79 10.92 2.51 11.55
N GLY A 80 11.16 1.38 10.87
CA GLY A 80 11.49 0.10 11.51
C GLY A 80 10.30 -0.72 12.03
N TRP A 81 9.06 -0.31 11.78
CA TRP A 81 7.86 -1.07 12.12
C TRP A 81 7.24 -1.69 10.87
N ALA A 82 7.23 -3.02 10.82
CA ALA A 82 6.70 -3.79 9.72
C ALA A 82 5.24 -4.15 9.97
N ALA A 83 4.38 -3.91 8.97
CA ALA A 83 3.06 -4.51 8.96
C ALA A 83 3.18 -6.03 8.84
N ALA A 84 2.62 -6.77 9.77
CA ALA A 84 2.62 -8.22 9.74
C ALA A 84 1.25 -8.78 10.09
N PHE A 85 0.99 -9.97 9.55
CA PHE A 85 -0.18 -10.77 9.86
C PHE A 85 0.21 -11.81 10.92
N ASP A 86 -0.45 -11.82 12.07
CA ASP A 86 -0.26 -12.87 13.08
C ASP A 86 -1.19 -14.04 12.77
N PHE A 87 -0.60 -15.17 12.36
CA PHE A 87 -1.37 -16.34 11.93
C PHE A 87 -2.01 -17.09 13.09
N GLY A 88 -1.68 -16.80 14.35
CA GLY A 88 -2.36 -17.41 15.49
C GLY A 88 -3.80 -16.88 15.61
N PRO A 89 -3.99 -15.60 15.96
CA PRO A 89 -5.31 -14.97 16.06
C PRO A 89 -5.93 -14.55 14.72
N ASN A 90 -5.20 -14.67 13.61
CA ASN A 90 -5.61 -14.22 12.27
C ASN A 90 -5.89 -12.72 12.20
N ASP A 91 -4.95 -11.90 12.67
CA ASP A 91 -5.10 -10.46 12.66
C ASP A 91 -3.85 -9.70 12.21
N TRP A 92 -4.09 -8.47 11.74
CA TRP A 92 -3.03 -7.56 11.32
C TRP A 92 -2.52 -6.72 12.49
N GLY A 93 -1.29 -6.27 12.34
CA GLY A 93 -0.65 -5.34 13.25
C GLY A 93 0.77 -4.98 12.81
N TYR A 94 1.51 -4.37 13.72
CA TYR A 94 2.87 -3.89 13.51
C TYR A 94 3.80 -4.41 14.60
N LEU A 95 4.96 -4.93 14.20
CA LEU A 95 6.10 -5.22 15.07
C LEU A 95 7.39 -4.66 14.47
N ARG A 96 8.45 -4.68 15.27
CA ARG A 96 9.79 -4.29 14.84
C ARG A 96 10.29 -5.19 13.71
N ILE A 97 10.74 -4.59 12.60
CA ILE A 97 11.16 -5.30 11.40
C ILE A 97 12.34 -6.24 11.67
N GLU A 98 13.24 -5.88 12.58
CA GLU A 98 14.36 -6.75 12.99
C GLU A 98 13.91 -8.05 13.66
N CYS A 99 12.66 -8.12 14.12
CA CYS A 99 12.06 -9.32 14.68
C CYS A 99 11.33 -10.17 13.65
N VAL A 100 11.27 -9.76 12.38
CA VAL A 100 10.65 -10.52 11.28
C VAL A 100 11.75 -11.26 10.52
N GLY A 101 11.69 -12.59 10.49
CA GLY A 101 12.68 -13.39 9.78
C GLY A 101 12.23 -14.83 9.58
N GLY A 102 13.17 -15.73 9.26
CA GLY A 102 12.85 -17.14 8.98
C GLY A 102 11.80 -17.29 7.87
N TYR A 103 11.98 -16.55 6.78
CA TYR A 103 11.10 -16.67 5.63
C TYR A 103 11.07 -18.10 5.12
N ASP A 104 9.86 -18.56 4.80
CA ASP A 104 9.61 -19.89 4.23
C ASP A 104 10.04 -21.07 5.15
N SER A 105 10.39 -20.79 6.42
CA SER A 105 10.87 -21.77 7.40
C SER A 105 9.77 -22.22 8.38
N TRP A 106 8.56 -22.42 7.86
CA TRP A 106 7.39 -22.76 8.68
C TRP A 106 7.43 -24.19 9.23
#